data_AF-A0A8J1TUM9-F1
#
_entry.id   AF-A0A8J1TUM9-F1
#
_cell.length_a   1.000
_cell.length_b   1.000
_cell.length_c   1.000
_cell.angle_alpha   90.00
_cell.angle_beta   90.00
_cell.angle_gamma   90.00
#
_symmetry.space_group_name_H-M   'P 1'
#
loop_
_entity.id
_entity.type
_entity.pdbx_description
1 polymer ?
#
loop_
_entity_poly.entity_id
_entity_poly.type
_entity_poly.pdbx_seq_one_letter_code
_entity_poly.pdbx_strand_id
1 'polypeptide(L)'
;MAAKSGATLDKLRALKSEVEGTHYDYVPTTANEAALQDLKTLMLMHIPTSVTEDVRQKFEKLILSSLSGHKKIIFGCLMTCPWYQSTQPERGQQAKHNMIFIVFVSTDEQFFSTANQHVRDQNHVIDLGWFLAVEIFHFAHYLTKGKMRFIEALLSSRGATGSLLYQTDDWSTLKNSSLIEKLLGLRGFLEQCRGQSIGGVAKKRKNGSLGLKDTATQYDLCESLRLLHYGVSALTEHVLHTSSLDRDKLPEVGQQGLDLITRLYQDEDVTRQDVFQLILRWKSDLDELMKTHKFTKIESVDECIRDWLMHVRAGPNPSFRKICVEKGQEEYLGSLKRKVGGHVEAMKPEQILMVAQAGSKLYDLATPDSDVDFVIIYAEPIEKILGTSKRLNECDESRGPKKQFEYGSYEARLFCEMLLKGSVVILELLFADDLEYTSAAWKELSSHKELFVTERAILQYFGLIKNNMIMIENEKHRGTKREGKLFYQIFHKLNSLEYFLAGKPPVVKCSGSARDFIMRIRTGPLEGDISRENLYTLAQEKILNMRTSLANRTKRLPENGDYSSKVSEILQNSQEIDR
;
A
#
# COMPACT_ATOMS: atom_id res chain seq x y z
N MET A 1 16.46 26.78 13.93
CA MET A 1 15.20 27.24 14.58
C MET A 1 13.95 26.87 13.78
N ALA A 2 13.90 27.11 12.45
CA ALA A 2 12.72 26.80 11.61
C ALA A 2 12.24 25.33 11.63
N ALA A 3 13.15 24.35 11.71
CA ALA A 3 12.77 22.93 11.80
C ALA A 3 12.09 22.57 13.13
N LYS A 4 12.51 23.20 14.24
CA LYS A 4 11.89 23.00 15.56
C LYS A 4 10.51 23.66 15.64
N SER A 5 10.33 24.83 15.03
CA SER A 5 9.02 25.50 14.99
C SER A 5 8.00 24.76 14.11
N GLY A 6 8.43 24.14 13.00
CA GLY A 6 7.57 23.28 12.18
C GLY A 6 7.06 22.06 12.95
N ALA A 7 7.96 21.32 13.60
CA ALA A 7 7.59 20.16 14.40
C ALA A 7 6.64 20.49 15.57
N THR A 8 6.82 21.64 16.23
CA THR A 8 5.91 22.10 17.28
C THR A 8 4.52 22.44 16.70
N LEU A 9 4.46 23.11 15.55
CA LEU A 9 3.18 23.45 14.92
C LEU A 9 2.41 22.20 14.49
N ASP A 10 3.11 21.19 13.94
CA ASP A 10 2.48 19.94 13.54
C ASP A 10 1.97 19.15 14.76
N LYS A 11 2.69 19.17 15.89
CA LYS A 11 2.20 18.62 17.16
C LYS A 11 0.95 19.35 17.68
N LEU A 12 0.92 20.68 17.62
CA LEU A 12 -0.25 21.47 18.04
C LEU A 12 -1.47 21.19 17.15
N ARG A 13 -1.27 21.04 15.84
CA ARG A 13 -2.34 20.64 14.90
C ARG A 13 -2.85 19.22 15.18
N ALA A 14 -1.95 18.29 15.49
CA ALA A 14 -2.33 16.93 15.87
C ALA A 14 -3.17 16.93 17.16
N LEU A 15 -2.73 17.63 18.20
CA LEU A 15 -3.47 17.79 19.44
C LEU A 15 -4.84 18.45 19.24
N LYS A 16 -4.92 19.51 18.42
CA LYS A 16 -6.21 20.13 18.07
C LYS A 16 -7.13 19.13 17.36
N SER A 17 -6.60 18.37 16.40
CA SER A 17 -7.37 17.36 15.67
C SER A 17 -7.90 16.27 16.60
N GLU A 18 -7.12 15.85 17.60
CA GLU A 18 -7.52 14.88 18.62
C GLU A 18 -8.66 15.44 19.50
N VAL A 19 -8.51 16.67 19.99
CA VAL A 19 -9.55 17.35 20.80
C VAL A 19 -10.84 17.58 20.00
N GLU A 20 -10.73 17.88 18.71
CA GLU A 20 -11.85 18.09 17.80
C GLU A 20 -12.48 16.77 17.31
N GLY A 21 -11.89 15.60 17.59
CA GLY A 21 -12.32 14.32 17.05
C GLY A 21 -12.03 14.13 15.56
N THR A 22 -11.35 15.08 14.92
CA THR A 22 -11.00 15.08 13.48
C THR A 22 -9.60 14.49 13.23
N HIS A 23 -9.13 13.59 14.08
CA HIS A 23 -7.82 12.97 13.93
C HIS A 23 -7.84 11.95 12.79
N TYR A 24 -6.65 11.61 12.26
CA TYR A 24 -6.55 10.57 11.25
C TYR A 24 -6.96 9.23 11.85
N ASP A 25 -7.99 8.58 11.30
CA ASP A 25 -8.50 7.26 11.77
C ASP A 25 -7.56 6.08 11.43
N TYR A 26 -6.27 6.34 11.24
CA TYR A 26 -5.30 5.29 11.04
C TYR A 26 -4.55 5.03 12.34
N VAL A 27 -4.75 3.85 12.91
CA VAL A 27 -4.08 3.41 14.12
C VAL A 27 -3.03 2.37 13.70
N PRO A 28 -1.74 2.74 13.70
CA PRO A 28 -0.65 1.84 13.42
C PRO A 28 -0.75 0.52 14.19
N THR A 29 -0.55 -0.58 13.48
CA THR A 29 -0.28 -1.86 14.11
C THR A 29 1.07 -1.75 14.81
N THR A 30 1.06 -1.81 16.14
CA THR A 30 2.28 -1.81 16.95
C THR A 30 2.47 -3.14 17.65
N ALA A 31 3.73 -3.41 18.05
CA ALA A 31 4.07 -4.60 18.81
C ALA A 31 4.01 -4.30 20.31
N ASN A 32 3.53 -5.27 21.07
CA ASN A 32 3.47 -5.19 22.53
C ASN A 32 4.80 -5.70 23.11
N GLU A 33 5.63 -4.78 23.61
CA GLU A 33 6.99 -5.09 24.09
C GLU A 33 7.02 -6.17 25.18
N ALA A 34 6.07 -6.14 26.12
CA ALA A 34 6.02 -7.13 27.21
C ALA A 34 5.72 -8.54 26.67
N ALA A 35 4.70 -8.66 25.81
CA ALA A 35 4.37 -9.93 25.19
C ALA A 35 5.49 -10.43 24.27
N LEU A 36 6.18 -9.53 23.56
CA LEU A 36 7.33 -9.88 22.72
C LEU A 36 8.51 -10.41 23.53
N GLN A 37 8.78 -9.85 24.71
CA GLN A 37 9.90 -10.30 25.54
C GLN A 37 9.68 -11.75 26.02
N ASP A 38 8.46 -12.07 26.46
CA ASP A 38 8.08 -13.43 26.85
C ASP A 38 8.09 -14.38 25.65
N LEU A 39 7.57 -13.93 24.50
CA LEU A 39 7.55 -14.69 23.26
C LEU A 39 8.96 -15.03 22.77
N LYS A 40 9.89 -14.07 22.87
CA LYS A 40 11.30 -14.26 22.51
C LYS A 40 11.97 -15.29 23.41
N THR A 41 11.71 -15.23 24.71
CA THR A 41 12.21 -16.21 25.68
C THR A 41 11.73 -17.61 25.31
N LEU A 42 10.42 -17.77 25.05
CA LEU A 42 9.84 -19.06 24.69
C LEU A 42 10.40 -19.58 23.35
N MET A 43 10.56 -18.70 22.35
CA MET A 43 11.14 -19.03 21.05
C MET A 43 12.59 -19.54 21.16
N LEU A 44 13.40 -19.00 22.08
CA LEU A 44 14.79 -19.43 22.29
C LEU A 44 14.91 -20.74 23.09
N MET A 45 13.84 -21.17 23.76
CA MET A 45 13.81 -22.42 24.53
C MET A 45 13.31 -23.63 23.72
N HIS A 46 12.66 -23.39 22.59
CA HIS A 46 11.96 -24.42 21.83
C HIS A 46 12.36 -24.42 20.36
N ILE A 47 12.45 -25.62 19.80
CA ILE A 47 12.41 -25.89 18.36
C ILE A 47 11.07 -26.55 18.01
N PRO A 48 10.64 -26.58 16.74
CA PRO A 48 9.33 -27.11 16.33
C PRO A 48 9.01 -28.49 16.94
N THR A 49 9.95 -29.42 16.93
CA THR A 49 9.78 -30.79 17.46
C THR A 49 9.68 -30.87 18.99
N SER A 50 10.00 -29.80 19.71
CA SER A 50 9.95 -29.71 21.18
C SER A 50 8.72 -28.96 21.70
N VAL A 51 7.85 -28.45 20.82
CA VAL A 51 6.66 -27.70 21.19
C VAL A 51 5.54 -28.69 21.55
N THR A 52 5.37 -28.94 22.85
CA THR A 52 4.21 -29.68 23.38
C THR A 52 2.93 -28.87 23.27
N GLU A 53 1.76 -29.49 23.49
CA GLU A 53 0.48 -28.77 23.45
C GLU A 53 0.39 -27.68 24.54
N ASP A 54 0.90 -27.93 25.74
CA ASP A 54 0.94 -26.92 26.81
C ASP A 54 1.82 -25.71 26.43
N VAL A 55 2.95 -25.96 25.77
CA VAL A 55 3.85 -24.90 25.28
C VAL A 55 3.19 -24.14 24.12
N ARG A 56 2.47 -24.85 23.25
CA ARG A 56 1.71 -24.27 22.14
C ARG A 56 0.63 -23.31 22.63
N GLN A 57 -0.11 -23.68 23.67
CA GLN A 57 -1.10 -22.79 24.29
C GLN A 57 -0.46 -21.52 24.86
N LYS A 58 0.75 -21.62 25.43
CA LYS A 58 1.53 -20.44 25.87
C LYS A 58 1.93 -19.56 24.69
N PHE A 59 2.45 -20.15 23.61
CA PHE A 59 2.74 -19.43 22.37
C PHE A 59 1.51 -18.73 21.82
N GLU A 60 0.38 -19.43 21.74
CA GLU A 60 -0.89 -18.90 21.22
C GLU A 60 -1.34 -17.66 22.02
N LYS A 61 -1.37 -17.76 23.35
CA LYS A 61 -1.71 -16.61 24.21
C LYS A 61 -0.78 -15.42 23.96
N LEU A 62 0.52 -15.66 23.87
CA LEU A 62 1.51 -14.60 23.63
C LEU A 62 1.37 -14.01 22.23
N ILE A 63 1.19 -14.83 21.20
CA ILE A 63 0.93 -14.41 19.82
C ILE A 63 -0.29 -13.50 19.76
N LEU A 64 -1.42 -13.92 20.33
CA LEU A 64 -2.67 -13.14 20.34
C LEU A 64 -2.52 -11.78 21.05
N SER A 65 -1.59 -11.66 22.01
CA SER A 65 -1.29 -10.42 22.73
C SER A 65 -0.07 -9.64 22.21
N SER A 66 0.68 -10.20 21.25
CA SER A 66 1.97 -9.66 20.77
C SER A 66 1.82 -8.37 19.96
N LEU A 67 0.60 -8.06 19.58
CA LEU A 67 0.24 -7.08 18.57
C LEU A 67 -0.97 -6.29 19.11
N SER A 68 -0.87 -4.95 19.18
CA SER A 68 -1.96 -4.04 19.59
C SER A 68 -2.47 -3.16 18.44
N GLY A 69 -3.71 -2.69 18.54
CA GLY A 69 -4.40 -1.91 17.50
C GLY A 69 -5.56 -2.68 16.84
N HIS A 70 -6.10 -2.15 15.75
CA HIS A 70 -7.28 -2.72 15.08
C HIS A 70 -6.89 -3.83 14.07
N LYS A 71 -6.78 -5.06 14.57
CA LYS A 71 -6.40 -6.24 13.77
C LYS A 71 -6.89 -7.56 14.36
N LYS A 72 -6.92 -8.59 13.52
CA LYS A 72 -7.15 -10.00 13.88
C LYS A 72 -5.95 -10.84 13.45
N ILE A 73 -5.29 -11.54 14.37
CA ILE A 73 -4.26 -12.53 14.00
C ILE A 73 -4.98 -13.78 13.48
N ILE A 74 -4.54 -14.29 12.32
CA ILE A 74 -5.12 -15.47 11.68
C ILE A 74 -4.14 -16.65 11.61
N PHE A 75 -2.85 -16.41 11.83
CA PHE A 75 -1.82 -17.43 11.77
C PHE A 75 -0.58 -17.05 12.56
N GLY A 76 0.07 -18.05 13.16
CA GLY A 76 1.38 -17.95 13.78
C GLY A 76 2.15 -19.26 13.69
N CYS A 77 3.44 -19.22 13.34
CA CYS A 77 4.32 -20.38 13.36
C CYS A 77 5.74 -20.07 13.89
N LEU A 78 6.41 -21.12 14.36
CA LEU A 78 7.82 -21.13 14.73
C LEU A 78 8.64 -21.65 13.55
N MET A 79 9.32 -20.75 12.85
CA MET A 79 10.21 -21.09 11.75
C MET A 79 11.62 -21.34 12.27
N THR A 80 12.22 -22.44 11.82
CA THR A 80 13.60 -22.84 12.12
C THR A 80 14.23 -23.38 10.85
N CYS A 81 15.53 -23.18 10.65
CA CYS A 81 16.25 -23.89 9.59
C CYS A 81 16.49 -25.34 10.03
N PRO A 82 15.81 -26.36 9.44
CA PRO A 82 15.97 -27.75 9.89
C PRO A 82 17.38 -28.29 9.64
N TRP A 83 18.10 -27.76 8.66
CA TRP A 83 19.51 -28.07 8.41
C TRP A 83 20.39 -27.58 9.55
N TYR A 84 20.26 -26.32 9.94
CA TYR A 84 21.02 -25.78 11.05
C TYR A 84 20.69 -26.51 12.35
N GLN A 85 19.40 -26.66 12.66
CA GLN A 85 18.93 -27.40 13.83
C GLN A 85 19.57 -28.80 13.94
N SER A 86 19.59 -29.56 12.84
CA SER A 86 20.10 -30.94 12.85
C SER A 86 21.61 -31.04 13.09
N THR A 87 22.36 -29.93 12.92
CA THR A 87 23.81 -29.89 13.13
C THR A 87 24.23 -29.39 14.50
N GLN A 88 23.31 -28.81 15.29
CA GLN A 88 23.65 -28.24 16.58
C GLN A 88 23.43 -29.25 17.72
N PRO A 89 24.38 -29.37 18.67
CA PRO A 89 24.31 -30.38 19.73
C PRO A 89 23.29 -30.03 20.82
N GLU A 90 23.15 -28.74 21.13
CA GLU A 90 22.32 -28.26 22.24
C GLU A 90 21.10 -27.52 21.74
N ARG A 91 19.97 -27.71 22.43
CA ARG A 91 18.68 -27.09 22.08
C ARG A 91 18.75 -25.56 21.97
N GLY A 92 19.48 -24.89 22.86
CA GLY A 92 19.63 -23.44 22.81
C GLY A 92 20.31 -22.95 21.54
N GLN A 93 21.30 -23.70 21.04
CA GLN A 93 21.95 -23.40 19.75
C GLN A 93 21.02 -23.73 18.59
N GLN A 94 20.31 -24.86 18.65
CA GLN A 94 19.30 -25.23 17.65
C GLN A 94 18.24 -24.14 17.44
N ALA A 95 17.83 -23.48 18.52
CA ALA A 95 16.82 -22.41 18.52
C ALA A 95 17.38 -21.01 18.19
N LYS A 96 18.70 -20.84 18.08
CA LYS A 96 19.38 -19.54 17.96
C LYS A 96 18.89 -18.69 16.79
N HIS A 97 18.52 -19.33 15.69
CA HIS A 97 18.05 -18.69 14.45
C HIS A 97 16.56 -18.88 14.22
N ASN A 98 15.80 -19.20 15.27
CA ASN A 98 14.36 -19.26 15.20
C ASN A 98 13.75 -17.91 14.85
N MET A 99 12.59 -17.97 14.22
CA MET A 99 11.75 -16.83 13.94
C MET A 99 10.30 -17.15 14.25
N ILE A 100 9.58 -16.21 14.85
CA ILE A 100 8.12 -16.24 14.88
C ILE A 100 7.59 -15.52 13.66
N PHE A 101 6.75 -16.20 12.88
CA PHE A 101 6.08 -15.62 11.72
C PHE A 101 4.58 -15.53 11.99
N ILE A 102 4.00 -14.33 11.85
CA ILE A 102 2.59 -14.05 12.11
C ILE A 102 1.94 -13.44 10.86
N VAL A 103 0.72 -13.88 10.56
CA VAL A 103 -0.16 -13.18 9.61
C VAL A 103 -1.34 -12.60 10.35
N PHE A 104 -1.61 -11.32 10.11
CA PHE A 104 -2.76 -10.62 10.66
C PHE A 104 -3.57 -9.94 9.56
N VAL A 105 -4.82 -9.64 9.88
CA VAL A 105 -5.77 -8.93 9.02
C VAL A 105 -6.09 -7.62 9.73
N SER A 106 -5.84 -6.50 9.07
CA SER A 106 -6.30 -5.20 9.56
C SER A 106 -7.83 -5.14 9.53
N THR A 107 -8.46 -4.44 10.48
CA THR A 107 -9.91 -4.24 10.42
C THR A 107 -10.31 -3.43 9.18
N ASP A 108 -11.58 -3.46 8.82
CA ASP A 108 -12.10 -2.75 7.66
C ASP A 108 -11.86 -1.25 7.75
N GLU A 109 -11.98 -0.64 8.94
CA GLU A 109 -11.70 0.78 9.15
C GLU A 109 -10.25 1.11 8.79
N GLN A 110 -9.30 0.26 9.19
CA GLN A 110 -7.88 0.45 8.86
C GLN A 110 -7.60 0.19 7.38
N PHE A 111 -8.20 -0.86 6.82
CA PHE A 111 -8.00 -1.26 5.42
C PHE A 111 -8.56 -0.23 4.43
N PHE A 112 -9.70 0.39 4.73
CA PHE A 112 -10.31 1.44 3.91
C PHE A 112 -9.97 2.88 4.35
N SER A 113 -9.14 3.03 5.39
CA SER A 113 -8.69 4.34 5.88
C SER A 113 -8.13 5.25 4.80
N THR A 114 -8.11 6.57 5.01
CA THR A 114 -7.49 7.49 4.05
C THR A 114 -6.00 7.69 4.29
N ALA A 115 -5.37 6.78 5.05
CA ALA A 115 -3.92 6.73 5.20
C ALA A 115 -3.28 6.53 3.84
N ASN A 116 -2.26 7.34 3.55
CA ASN A 116 -1.51 7.19 2.32
C ASN A 116 -0.78 5.85 2.26
N GLN A 117 -0.45 5.43 1.04
CA GLN A 117 0.16 4.11 0.82
C GLN A 117 1.47 3.91 1.58
N HIS A 118 2.30 4.96 1.71
CA HIS A 118 3.58 4.87 2.42
C HIS A 118 3.38 4.54 3.91
N VAL A 119 2.43 5.22 4.56
CA VAL A 119 2.06 4.96 5.95
C VAL A 119 1.51 3.54 6.10
N ARG A 120 0.63 3.10 5.20
CA ARG A 120 0.10 1.74 5.21
C ARG A 120 1.22 0.70 5.09
N ASP A 121 2.09 0.85 4.09
CA ASP A 121 3.21 -0.06 3.83
C ASP A 121 4.15 -0.19 5.05
N GLN A 122 4.44 0.92 5.73
CA GLN A 122 5.27 0.93 6.93
C GLN A 122 4.67 0.17 8.11
N ASN A 123 3.34 0.07 8.17
CA ASN A 123 2.59 -0.52 9.27
C ASN A 123 2.04 -1.91 8.96
N HIS A 124 2.15 -2.36 7.70
CA HIS A 124 1.76 -3.70 7.29
C HIS A 124 2.83 -4.76 7.58
N VAL A 125 4.06 -4.36 7.94
CA VAL A 125 5.16 -5.28 8.24
C VAL A 125 5.88 -4.82 9.49
N ILE A 126 5.98 -5.71 10.47
CA ILE A 126 6.85 -5.55 11.63
C ILE A 126 7.92 -6.63 11.52
N ASP A 127 9.17 -6.23 11.29
CA ASP A 127 10.33 -7.12 11.19
C ASP A 127 11.38 -6.75 12.24
N LEU A 128 11.56 -7.63 13.22
CA LEU A 128 12.58 -7.53 14.28
C LEU A 128 13.70 -8.56 14.10
N GLY A 129 13.80 -9.21 12.93
CA GLY A 129 14.76 -10.25 12.59
C GLY A 129 14.45 -11.64 13.19
N TRP A 130 13.91 -11.70 14.40
CA TRP A 130 13.41 -12.93 15.05
C TRP A 130 11.88 -12.99 15.13
N PHE A 131 11.20 -11.88 14.84
CA PHE A 131 9.76 -11.75 14.84
C PHE A 131 9.36 -11.03 13.55
N LEU A 132 8.51 -11.66 12.76
CA LEU A 132 7.98 -11.12 11.52
C LEU A 132 6.46 -11.21 11.55
N ALA A 133 5.79 -10.08 11.69
CA ALA A 133 4.34 -9.98 11.53
C ALA A 133 4.01 -9.24 10.23
N VAL A 134 3.15 -9.85 9.41
CA VAL A 134 2.74 -9.29 8.12
C VAL A 134 1.23 -9.22 8.00
N GLU A 135 0.75 -8.13 7.41
CA GLU A 135 -0.64 -7.97 7.02
C GLU A 135 -0.97 -8.93 5.85
N ILE A 136 -2.19 -9.47 5.81
CA ILE A 136 -2.60 -10.51 4.86
C ILE A 136 -2.41 -10.12 3.39
N PHE A 137 -2.58 -8.85 3.02
CA PHE A 137 -2.27 -8.34 1.68
C PHE A 137 -0.78 -8.52 1.36
N HIS A 138 0.11 -8.16 2.28
CA HIS A 138 1.55 -8.36 2.11
C HIS A 138 1.91 -9.84 2.06
N PHE A 139 1.28 -10.66 2.90
CA PHE A 139 1.43 -12.10 2.85
C PHE A 139 1.09 -12.65 1.46
N ALA A 140 -0.12 -12.37 0.96
CA ALA A 140 -0.57 -12.79 -0.36
C ALA A 140 0.32 -12.26 -1.50
N HIS A 141 0.72 -10.98 -1.42
CA HIS A 141 1.60 -10.35 -2.40
C HIS A 141 2.95 -11.07 -2.54
N TYR A 142 3.54 -11.46 -1.41
CA TYR A 142 4.82 -12.15 -1.40
C TYR A 142 4.69 -13.64 -1.70
N LEU A 143 3.56 -14.24 -1.35
CA LEU A 143 3.22 -15.61 -1.72
C LEU A 143 3.15 -15.76 -3.25
N THR A 144 2.48 -14.84 -3.96
CA THR A 144 2.34 -14.86 -5.43
C THR A 144 3.64 -14.56 -6.17
N LYS A 145 4.58 -13.87 -5.50
CA LYS A 145 5.96 -13.68 -5.97
C LYS A 145 6.89 -14.87 -5.69
N GLY A 146 6.36 -15.94 -5.08
CA GLY A 146 7.15 -17.12 -4.71
C GLY A 146 8.18 -16.83 -3.63
N LYS A 147 7.89 -15.94 -2.68
CA LYS A 147 8.83 -15.67 -1.57
C LYS A 147 8.88 -16.87 -0.64
N MET A 148 10.05 -17.48 -0.53
CA MET A 148 10.24 -18.75 0.16
C MET A 148 9.69 -18.72 1.61
N ARG A 149 10.00 -17.69 2.40
CA ARG A 149 9.52 -17.61 3.80
C ARG A 149 7.99 -17.65 3.93
N PHE A 150 7.28 -17.05 2.97
CA PHE A 150 5.82 -16.99 2.97
C PHE A 150 5.20 -18.33 2.54
N ILE A 151 5.83 -19.02 1.59
CA ILE A 151 5.47 -20.39 1.21
C ILE A 151 5.74 -21.34 2.38
N GLU A 152 6.86 -21.20 3.08
CA GLU A 152 7.22 -22.01 4.24
C GLU A 152 6.24 -21.83 5.41
N ALA A 153 5.80 -20.59 5.65
CA ALA A 153 4.71 -20.31 6.58
C ALA A 153 3.41 -21.03 6.18
N LEU A 154 3.02 -21.00 4.90
CA LEU A 154 1.84 -21.72 4.42
C LEU A 154 1.95 -23.24 4.60
N LEU A 155 3.13 -23.82 4.37
CA LEU A 155 3.41 -25.24 4.50
C LEU A 155 3.51 -25.73 5.96
N SER A 156 3.53 -24.81 6.93
CA SER A 156 3.62 -25.16 8.35
C SER A 156 2.43 -26.02 8.78
N SER A 157 2.71 -27.18 9.37
CA SER A 157 1.69 -28.15 9.79
C SER A 157 1.56 -28.24 11.32
N ARG A 158 0.43 -28.78 11.79
CA ARG A 158 0.25 -29.23 13.18
C ARG A 158 0.77 -30.66 13.31
N GLY A 159 1.36 -31.00 14.46
CA GLY A 159 1.83 -32.37 14.74
C GLY A 159 3.10 -32.39 15.60
N ALA A 160 3.61 -33.59 15.89
CA ALA A 160 4.79 -33.79 16.72
C ALA A 160 6.06 -33.11 16.19
N THR A 161 6.14 -32.89 14.88
CA THR A 161 7.23 -32.17 14.21
C THR A 161 6.77 -30.86 13.57
N GLY A 162 5.55 -30.42 13.85
CA GLY A 162 4.92 -29.28 13.18
C GLY A 162 5.34 -27.92 13.76
N SER A 163 5.65 -26.97 12.88
CA SER A 163 6.00 -25.58 13.21
C SER A 163 4.79 -24.69 13.54
N LEU A 164 3.56 -25.14 13.25
CA LEU A 164 2.37 -24.35 13.48
C LEU A 164 2.16 -24.07 14.96
N LEU A 165 1.92 -22.81 15.34
CA LEU A 165 1.61 -22.43 16.73
C LEU A 165 0.14 -22.05 16.89
N TYR A 166 -0.41 -21.30 15.92
CA TYR A 166 -1.78 -20.81 15.91
C TYR A 166 -2.31 -20.70 14.49
N GLN A 167 -3.59 -21.00 14.27
CA GLN A 167 -4.30 -20.69 13.03
C GLN A 167 -5.80 -20.57 13.29
N THR A 168 -6.49 -19.77 12.47
CA THR A 168 -7.96 -19.77 12.39
C THR A 168 -8.46 -20.77 11.35
N ASP A 169 -9.77 -21.03 11.36
CA ASP A 169 -10.42 -21.83 10.31
C ASP A 169 -10.24 -21.19 8.94
N ASP A 170 -10.34 -19.86 8.84
CA ASP A 170 -10.10 -19.12 7.60
C ASP A 170 -8.72 -19.48 6.99
N TRP A 171 -7.67 -19.54 7.80
CA TRP A 171 -6.33 -19.93 7.33
C TRP A 171 -6.27 -21.38 6.86
N SER A 172 -6.98 -22.29 7.54
CA SER A 172 -6.97 -23.71 7.18
C SER A 172 -7.50 -23.95 5.76
N THR A 173 -8.49 -23.16 5.32
CA THR A 173 -9.07 -23.26 3.96
C THR A 173 -8.09 -22.86 2.85
N LEU A 174 -7.06 -22.05 3.15
CA LEU A 174 -6.02 -21.69 2.18
C LEU A 174 -5.11 -22.88 1.85
N LYS A 175 -4.90 -23.80 2.80
CA LYS A 175 -3.98 -24.94 2.67
C LYS A 175 -4.56 -26.05 1.79
N ASN A 176 -4.81 -25.73 0.53
CA ASN A 176 -5.21 -26.70 -0.49
C ASN A 176 -3.97 -27.20 -1.24
N SER A 177 -3.89 -28.52 -1.48
CA SER A 177 -2.83 -29.17 -2.26
C SER A 177 -2.63 -28.53 -3.64
N SER A 178 -3.72 -28.13 -4.32
CA SER A 178 -3.64 -27.47 -5.63
C SER A 178 -2.93 -26.12 -5.57
N LEU A 179 -3.17 -25.32 -4.52
CA LEU A 179 -2.47 -24.04 -4.36
C LEU A 179 -0.98 -24.27 -4.06
N ILE A 180 -0.67 -25.22 -3.18
CA ILE A 180 0.70 -25.55 -2.82
C ILE A 180 1.49 -25.97 -4.06
N GLU A 181 0.98 -26.91 -4.86
CA GLU A 181 1.64 -27.36 -6.09
C GLU A 181 1.92 -26.19 -7.04
N LYS A 182 0.92 -25.32 -7.24
CA LYS A 182 1.06 -24.11 -8.07
C LYS A 182 2.15 -23.18 -7.55
N LEU A 183 2.22 -22.96 -6.23
CA LEU A 183 3.23 -22.10 -5.59
C LEU A 183 4.65 -22.66 -5.75
N LEU A 184 4.82 -23.98 -5.61
CA LEU A 184 6.12 -24.64 -5.77
C LEU A 184 6.59 -24.63 -7.23
N GLY A 185 5.66 -24.65 -8.18
CA GLY A 185 5.94 -24.48 -9.61
C GLY A 185 6.19 -23.02 -10.05
N LEU A 186 6.10 -22.03 -9.16
CA LEU A 186 6.35 -20.63 -9.53
C LEU A 186 7.82 -20.41 -9.88
N ARG A 187 8.05 -19.73 -11.01
CA ARG A 187 9.40 -19.26 -11.39
C ARG A 187 10.05 -18.42 -10.29
N GLY A 188 9.27 -17.53 -9.67
CA GLY A 188 9.76 -16.65 -8.60
C GLY A 188 10.25 -17.41 -7.36
N PHE A 189 9.68 -18.58 -7.06
CA PHE A 189 10.10 -19.44 -5.96
C PHE A 189 11.40 -20.18 -6.27
N LEU A 190 11.46 -20.85 -7.43
CA LEU A 190 12.64 -21.61 -7.85
C LEU A 190 13.85 -20.70 -8.09
N GLU A 191 13.65 -19.53 -8.70
CA GLU A 191 14.69 -18.52 -8.87
C GLU A 191 15.24 -17.98 -7.54
N GLN A 192 14.37 -17.84 -6.52
CA GLN A 192 14.83 -17.45 -5.19
C GLN A 192 15.63 -18.56 -4.52
N CYS A 193 15.16 -19.81 -4.60
CA CYS A 193 15.90 -20.96 -4.08
C CYS A 193 17.30 -21.07 -4.71
N ARG A 194 17.37 -20.94 -6.03
CA ARG A 194 18.61 -20.97 -6.82
C ARG A 194 19.53 -19.77 -6.53
N GLY A 195 18.98 -18.57 -6.46
CA GLY A 195 19.76 -17.35 -6.30
C GLY A 195 20.24 -17.10 -4.86
N GLN A 196 19.34 -17.26 -3.89
CA GLN A 196 19.64 -16.99 -2.47
C GLN A 196 20.52 -18.08 -1.87
N SER A 197 20.46 -19.32 -2.36
CA SER A 197 21.38 -20.38 -1.92
C SER A 197 22.85 -20.06 -2.20
N ILE A 198 23.12 -19.18 -3.16
CA ILE A 198 24.47 -18.71 -3.49
C ILE A 198 24.75 -17.35 -2.87
N GLY A 199 23.75 -16.47 -2.79
CA GLY A 199 23.91 -15.07 -2.39
C GLY A 199 24.53 -14.87 -1.01
N GLY A 200 24.23 -15.74 -0.03
CA GLY A 200 24.78 -15.68 1.33
C GLY A 200 26.25 -16.13 1.41
N VAL A 201 26.63 -17.11 0.59
CA VAL A 201 27.89 -17.85 0.74
C VAL A 201 28.94 -17.55 -0.34
N ALA A 202 28.55 -17.02 -1.50
CA ALA A 202 29.47 -16.77 -2.61
C ALA A 202 29.80 -15.29 -2.81
N LYS A 203 31.04 -15.01 -3.24
CA LYS A 203 31.51 -13.74 -3.79
C LYS A 203 32.02 -13.94 -5.21
N LYS A 204 31.73 -12.98 -6.09
CA LYS A 204 32.27 -12.98 -7.47
C LYS A 204 33.73 -12.54 -7.44
N ARG A 205 34.63 -13.35 -8.00
CA ARG A 205 36.05 -13.04 -8.17
C ARG A 205 36.27 -12.17 -9.42
N LYS A 206 37.44 -11.54 -9.53
CA LYS A 206 37.81 -10.67 -10.68
C LYS A 206 37.69 -11.40 -12.03
N ASN A 207 38.01 -12.69 -12.06
CA ASN A 207 37.90 -13.54 -13.26
C ASN A 207 36.46 -14.02 -13.56
N GLY A 208 35.46 -13.52 -12.82
CA GLY A 208 34.06 -13.92 -12.98
C GLY A 208 33.65 -15.20 -12.26
N SER A 209 34.59 -16.02 -11.78
CA SER A 209 34.29 -17.24 -11.02
C SER A 209 33.71 -16.92 -9.63
N LEU A 210 32.95 -17.87 -9.07
CA LEU A 210 32.43 -17.78 -7.70
C LEU A 210 33.46 -18.35 -6.72
N GLY A 211 33.70 -17.64 -5.63
CA GLY A 211 34.45 -18.15 -4.48
C GLY A 211 33.66 -18.01 -3.19
N LEU A 212 34.02 -18.78 -2.17
CA LEU A 212 33.42 -18.68 -0.83
C LEU A 212 33.67 -17.29 -0.23
N LYS A 213 32.65 -16.69 0.38
CA LYS A 213 32.76 -15.47 1.19
C LYS A 213 33.47 -15.79 2.51
N ASP A 214 34.44 -14.96 2.89
CA ASP A 214 35.21 -15.19 4.12
C ASP A 214 34.32 -15.05 5.37
N THR A 215 33.27 -14.22 5.26
CA THR A 215 32.25 -13.98 6.29
C THR A 215 31.13 -15.02 6.31
N ALA A 216 31.14 -16.02 5.42
CA ALA A 216 30.09 -17.03 5.39
C ALA A 216 30.10 -17.86 6.68
N THR A 217 28.98 -17.85 7.39
CA THR A 217 28.77 -18.60 8.63
C THR A 217 28.28 -20.01 8.34
N GLN A 218 28.30 -20.89 9.35
CA GLN A 218 27.68 -22.22 9.24
C GLN A 218 26.18 -22.10 8.97
N TYR A 219 25.51 -21.10 9.57
CA TYR A 219 24.10 -20.84 9.32
C TYR A 219 23.85 -20.49 7.85
N ASP A 220 24.70 -19.65 7.24
CA ASP A 220 24.58 -19.33 5.81
C ASP A 220 24.73 -20.58 4.93
N LEU A 221 25.66 -21.48 5.26
CA LEU A 221 25.83 -22.76 4.56
C LEU A 221 24.61 -23.68 4.72
N CYS A 222 24.03 -23.75 5.92
CA CYS A 222 22.80 -24.51 6.17
C CYS A 222 21.61 -23.95 5.39
N GLU A 223 21.45 -22.62 5.37
CA GLU A 223 20.43 -21.94 4.58
C GLU A 223 20.59 -22.21 3.08
N SER A 224 21.83 -22.24 2.58
CA SER A 224 22.13 -22.61 1.20
C SER A 224 21.66 -24.02 0.86
N LEU A 225 22.00 -25.01 1.69
CA LEU A 225 21.59 -26.40 1.50
C LEU A 225 20.07 -26.55 1.61
N ARG A 226 19.43 -25.86 2.56
CA ARG A 226 17.96 -25.83 2.72
C ARG A 226 17.26 -25.31 1.47
N LEU A 227 17.73 -24.20 0.92
CA LEU A 227 17.16 -23.60 -0.29
C LEU A 227 17.32 -24.50 -1.51
N LEU A 228 18.47 -25.16 -1.66
CA LEU A 228 18.70 -26.12 -2.75
C LEU A 228 17.81 -27.35 -2.60
N HIS A 229 17.70 -27.89 -1.39
CA HIS A 229 16.76 -28.96 -1.07
C HIS A 229 15.33 -28.59 -1.46
N TYR A 230 14.85 -27.40 -1.07
CA TYR A 230 13.50 -26.95 -1.42
C TYR A 230 13.31 -26.80 -2.93
N GLY A 231 14.30 -26.25 -3.63
CA GLY A 231 14.25 -26.08 -5.08
C GLY A 231 14.17 -27.43 -5.82
N VAL A 232 14.96 -28.42 -5.38
CA VAL A 232 14.96 -29.76 -5.98
C VAL A 232 13.68 -30.51 -5.65
N SER A 233 13.27 -30.60 -4.38
CA SER A 233 12.05 -31.33 -3.98
C SER A 233 10.79 -30.74 -4.63
N ALA A 234 10.73 -29.43 -4.86
CA ALA A 234 9.64 -28.80 -5.62
C ALA A 234 9.56 -29.28 -7.08
N LEU A 235 10.68 -29.71 -7.66
CA LEU A 235 10.77 -30.20 -9.04
C LEU A 235 10.68 -31.72 -9.16
N THR A 236 10.96 -32.49 -8.09
CA THR A 236 11.08 -33.95 -8.14
C THR A 236 10.06 -34.71 -7.27
N GLU A 237 9.69 -34.19 -6.11
CA GLU A 237 8.98 -34.93 -5.06
C GLU A 237 7.59 -34.37 -4.76
N HIS A 238 7.31 -33.13 -5.16
CA HIS A 238 6.06 -32.39 -4.92
C HIS A 238 5.64 -32.27 -3.44
N VAL A 239 6.49 -32.67 -2.48
CA VAL A 239 6.26 -32.54 -1.04
C VAL A 239 7.46 -31.84 -0.40
N LEU A 240 7.20 -30.78 0.38
CA LEU A 240 8.23 -30.05 1.11
C LEU A 240 8.05 -30.23 2.61
N HIS A 241 9.06 -30.81 3.24
CA HIS A 241 9.16 -30.87 4.70
C HIS A 241 9.96 -29.66 5.20
N THR A 242 9.26 -28.69 5.79
CA THR A 242 9.87 -27.42 6.19
C THR A 242 10.33 -27.37 7.64
N SER A 243 9.74 -28.20 8.51
CA SER A 243 9.97 -28.15 9.96
C SER A 243 10.90 -29.24 10.51
N SER A 244 11.27 -30.23 9.69
CA SER A 244 12.15 -31.34 10.08
C SER A 244 13.00 -31.81 8.91
N LEU A 245 14.22 -32.24 9.21
CA LEU A 245 15.13 -32.89 8.26
C LEU A 245 15.16 -34.39 8.54
N ASP A 246 14.88 -35.20 7.51
CA ASP A 246 14.95 -36.65 7.58
C ASP A 246 16.03 -37.11 6.61
N ARG A 247 17.15 -37.63 7.14
CA ARG A 247 18.33 -37.99 6.35
C ARG A 247 17.99 -39.01 5.26
N ASP A 248 17.13 -39.97 5.57
CA ASP A 248 16.84 -41.09 4.66
C ASP A 248 15.95 -40.67 3.50
N LYS A 249 15.29 -39.50 3.61
CA LYS A 249 14.49 -38.89 2.56
C LYS A 249 15.25 -37.88 1.72
N LEU A 250 16.49 -37.54 2.09
CA LEU A 250 17.30 -36.62 1.30
C LEU A 250 17.86 -37.33 0.06
N PRO A 251 17.99 -36.61 -1.07
CA PRO A 251 18.77 -37.11 -2.20
C PRO A 251 20.23 -37.30 -1.77
N GLU A 252 21.00 -38.12 -2.51
CA GLU A 252 22.38 -38.46 -2.17
C GLU A 252 23.26 -37.21 -1.92
N VAL A 253 23.13 -36.19 -2.76
CA VAL A 253 23.82 -34.89 -2.59
C VAL A 253 23.42 -34.18 -1.30
N GLY A 254 22.16 -34.31 -0.87
CA GLY A 254 21.67 -33.77 0.39
C GLY A 254 22.21 -34.52 1.60
N GLN A 255 22.28 -35.87 1.54
CA GLN A 255 22.89 -36.69 2.58
C GLN A 255 24.37 -36.35 2.76
N GLN A 256 25.12 -36.23 1.65
CA GLN A 256 26.51 -35.76 1.67
C GLN A 256 26.65 -34.36 2.27
N GLY A 257 25.72 -33.45 1.96
CA GLY A 257 25.68 -32.12 2.53
C GLY A 257 25.49 -32.13 4.03
N LEU A 258 24.56 -32.95 4.53
CA LEU A 258 24.27 -33.10 5.95
C LEU A 258 25.50 -33.65 6.71
N ASP A 259 26.18 -34.64 6.13
CA ASP A 259 27.40 -35.20 6.70
C ASP A 259 28.53 -34.18 6.78
N LEU A 260 28.78 -33.44 5.69
CA LEU A 260 29.83 -32.41 5.66
C LEU A 260 29.55 -31.29 6.66
N ILE A 261 28.31 -30.80 6.74
CA ILE A 261 27.99 -29.68 7.65
C ILE A 261 28.02 -30.10 9.13
N THR A 262 27.76 -31.38 9.42
CA THR A 262 27.87 -31.97 10.77
C THR A 262 29.33 -32.12 11.17
N ARG A 263 30.18 -32.63 10.26
CA ARG A 263 31.62 -32.81 10.48
C ARG A 263 32.40 -31.50 10.56
N LEU A 264 31.93 -30.43 9.92
CA LEU A 264 32.59 -29.11 9.92
C LEU A 264 32.94 -28.57 11.33
N TYR A 265 32.25 -29.03 12.38
CA TYR A 265 32.52 -28.68 13.78
C TYR A 265 33.37 -29.69 14.55
N GLN A 266 33.43 -30.93 14.07
CA GLN A 266 33.97 -32.08 14.78
C GLN A 266 35.30 -32.56 14.20
N ASP A 267 35.59 -32.17 12.97
CA ASP A 267 36.66 -32.72 12.15
C ASP A 267 37.47 -31.58 11.51
N GLU A 268 38.78 -31.55 11.79
CA GLU A 268 39.69 -30.53 11.25
C GLU A 268 39.90 -30.67 9.74
N ASP A 269 39.63 -31.85 9.16
CA ASP A 269 39.83 -32.13 7.75
C ASP A 269 38.70 -31.63 6.85
N VAL A 270 37.54 -31.26 7.42
CA VAL A 270 36.40 -30.73 6.66
C VAL A 270 36.38 -29.21 6.74
N THR A 271 36.49 -28.56 5.58
CA THR A 271 36.53 -27.10 5.50
C THR A 271 35.21 -26.53 5.00
N ARG A 272 34.97 -25.23 5.26
CA ARG A 272 33.85 -24.49 4.64
C ARG A 272 33.89 -24.52 3.12
N GLN A 273 35.08 -24.70 2.54
CA GLN A 273 35.27 -24.77 1.10
C GLN A 273 34.68 -26.06 0.51
N ASP A 274 34.74 -27.17 1.24
CA ASP A 274 34.19 -28.45 0.79
C ASP A 274 32.66 -28.40 0.70
N VAL A 275 32.01 -27.86 1.74
CA VAL A 275 30.56 -27.59 1.75
C VAL A 275 30.19 -26.66 0.60
N PHE A 276 30.99 -25.61 0.36
CA PHE A 276 30.74 -24.66 -0.72
C PHE A 276 30.83 -25.30 -2.11
N GLN A 277 31.79 -26.21 -2.36
CA GLN A 277 31.87 -26.94 -3.62
C GLN A 277 30.64 -27.85 -3.83
N LEU A 278 30.16 -28.50 -2.77
CA LEU A 278 28.94 -29.28 -2.83
C LEU A 278 27.72 -28.41 -3.18
N ILE A 279 27.58 -27.24 -2.55
CA ILE A 279 26.52 -26.26 -2.85
C ILE A 279 26.54 -25.86 -4.32
N LEU A 280 27.72 -25.60 -4.90
CA LEU A 280 27.86 -25.27 -6.33
C LEU A 280 27.45 -26.44 -7.23
N ARG A 281 27.82 -27.67 -6.88
CA ARG A 281 27.40 -28.88 -7.61
C ARG A 281 25.88 -29.04 -7.58
N TRP A 282 25.28 -29.00 -6.40
CA TRP A 282 23.84 -29.17 -6.23
C TRP A 282 23.03 -28.04 -6.89
N LYS A 283 23.55 -26.81 -6.88
CA LYS A 283 22.99 -25.70 -7.66
C LYS A 283 23.03 -25.97 -9.16
N SER A 284 24.08 -26.60 -9.68
CA SER A 284 24.14 -27.02 -11.08
C SER A 284 23.06 -28.06 -11.42
N ASP A 285 22.81 -29.01 -10.51
CA ASP A 285 21.75 -30.00 -10.68
C ASP A 285 20.36 -29.32 -10.74
N LEU A 286 20.12 -28.37 -9.83
CA LEU A 286 18.90 -27.55 -9.84
C LEU A 286 18.78 -26.72 -11.13
N ASP A 287 19.87 -26.12 -11.61
CA ASP A 287 19.88 -25.37 -12.87
C ASP A 287 19.42 -26.25 -14.04
N GLU A 288 19.84 -27.52 -14.07
CA GLU A 288 19.46 -28.47 -15.12
C GLU A 288 17.97 -28.84 -15.04
N LEU A 289 17.46 -29.14 -13.84
CA LEU A 289 16.04 -29.41 -13.63
C LEU A 289 15.16 -28.21 -14.03
N MET A 290 15.62 -26.99 -13.76
CA MET A 290 14.89 -25.77 -14.12
C MET A 290 14.81 -25.51 -15.63
N LYS A 291 15.75 -26.03 -16.45
CA LYS A 291 15.73 -25.82 -17.91
C LYS A 291 14.56 -26.52 -18.59
N THR A 292 14.17 -27.68 -18.09
CA THR A 292 13.10 -28.51 -18.66
C THR A 292 11.75 -28.26 -17.99
N HIS A 293 11.72 -27.54 -16.88
CA HIS A 293 10.50 -27.32 -16.10
C HIS A 293 9.55 -26.29 -16.73
N LYS A 294 8.25 -26.61 -16.73
CA LYS A 294 7.18 -25.69 -17.14
C LYS A 294 6.63 -24.94 -15.93
N PHE A 295 6.98 -23.66 -15.83
CA PHE A 295 6.57 -22.83 -14.69
C PHE A 295 5.06 -22.56 -14.63
N THR A 296 4.56 -22.51 -13.40
CA THR A 296 3.22 -22.02 -13.08
C THR A 296 3.09 -20.53 -13.39
N LYS A 297 1.95 -20.15 -13.99
CA LYS A 297 1.60 -18.76 -14.23
C LYS A 297 1.16 -18.08 -12.92
N ILE A 298 1.63 -16.86 -12.67
CA ILE A 298 1.29 -16.10 -11.46
C ILE A 298 -0.23 -15.88 -11.37
N GLU A 299 -0.90 -15.66 -12.49
CA GLU A 299 -2.35 -15.44 -12.57
C GLU A 299 -3.13 -16.63 -11.98
N SER A 300 -2.66 -17.86 -12.21
CA SER A 300 -3.32 -19.06 -11.69
C SER A 300 -3.19 -19.24 -10.17
N VAL A 301 -2.17 -18.61 -9.56
CA VAL A 301 -1.96 -18.54 -8.12
C VAL A 301 -2.78 -17.39 -7.53
N ASP A 302 -2.75 -16.22 -8.18
CA ASP A 302 -3.58 -15.07 -7.81
C ASP A 302 -5.06 -15.44 -7.75
N GLU A 303 -5.57 -16.18 -8.73
CA GLU A 303 -6.96 -16.65 -8.76
C GLU A 303 -7.33 -17.49 -7.53
N CYS A 304 -6.45 -18.42 -7.11
CA CYS A 304 -6.68 -19.25 -5.93
C CYS A 304 -6.67 -18.44 -4.63
N ILE A 305 -5.78 -17.45 -4.54
CA ILE A 305 -5.63 -16.62 -3.34
C ILE A 305 -6.75 -15.57 -3.24
N ARG A 306 -7.27 -15.10 -4.38
CA ARG A 306 -8.28 -14.06 -4.45
C ARG A 306 -9.54 -14.41 -3.66
N ASP A 307 -10.09 -15.59 -3.90
CA ASP A 307 -11.35 -15.99 -3.27
C ASP A 307 -11.17 -16.20 -1.77
N TRP A 308 -9.99 -16.68 -1.35
CA TRP A 308 -9.63 -16.77 0.06
C TRP A 308 -9.47 -15.40 0.72
N LEU A 309 -8.77 -14.45 0.08
CA LEU A 309 -8.62 -13.09 0.60
C LEU A 309 -9.97 -12.40 0.79
N MET A 310 -10.87 -12.56 -0.19
CA MET A 310 -12.25 -12.11 -0.11
C MET A 310 -12.96 -12.68 1.13
N HIS A 311 -12.88 -13.99 1.30
CA HIS A 311 -13.51 -14.70 2.40
C HIS A 311 -12.98 -14.23 3.77
N VAL A 312 -11.67 -14.10 3.91
CA VAL A 312 -11.05 -13.69 5.19
C VAL A 312 -11.45 -12.27 5.59
N ARG A 313 -11.59 -11.36 4.62
CA ARG A 313 -11.94 -9.96 4.90
C ARG A 313 -13.44 -9.76 5.09
N ALA A 314 -14.25 -10.29 4.17
CA ALA A 314 -15.67 -9.95 4.10
C ALA A 314 -16.60 -11.12 4.48
N GLY A 315 -16.05 -12.27 4.85
CA GLY A 315 -16.82 -13.48 5.17
C GLY A 315 -17.25 -14.28 3.93
N PRO A 316 -18.02 -15.36 4.11
CA PRO A 316 -18.38 -16.31 3.03
C PRO A 316 -19.30 -15.76 1.95
N ASN A 317 -20.19 -14.83 2.27
CA ASN A 317 -21.19 -14.30 1.35
C ASN A 317 -21.31 -12.79 1.49
N PRO A 318 -20.27 -12.03 1.10
CA PRO A 318 -20.32 -10.60 1.28
C PRO A 318 -21.33 -9.99 0.32
N SER A 319 -22.22 -9.16 0.85
CA SER A 319 -23.15 -8.34 0.06
C SER A 319 -22.59 -6.92 -0.01
N PHE A 320 -22.16 -6.51 -1.18
CA PHE A 320 -21.69 -5.15 -1.41
C PHE A 320 -22.78 -4.32 -2.08
N ARG A 321 -23.06 -3.14 -1.52
CA ARG A 321 -23.97 -2.18 -2.13
C ARG A 321 -23.41 -1.74 -3.47
N LYS A 322 -24.13 -2.05 -4.54
CA LYS A 322 -23.78 -1.59 -5.89
C LYS A 322 -24.28 -0.17 -6.09
N ILE A 323 -23.49 0.62 -6.79
CA ILE A 323 -23.86 1.98 -7.17
C ILE A 323 -24.79 1.86 -8.37
N CYS A 324 -25.98 2.42 -8.25
CA CYS A 324 -26.95 2.43 -9.33
C CYS A 324 -26.74 3.68 -10.19
N VAL A 325 -26.72 3.49 -11.51
CA VAL A 325 -26.89 4.61 -12.44
C VAL A 325 -28.37 5.01 -12.43
N GLU A 326 -28.64 6.30 -12.35
CA GLU A 326 -30.02 6.80 -12.34
C GLU A 326 -30.70 6.50 -13.68
N LYS A 327 -31.98 6.12 -13.64
CA LYS A 327 -32.77 5.79 -14.83
C LYS A 327 -32.73 6.96 -15.83
N GLY A 328 -32.34 6.68 -17.07
CA GLY A 328 -32.25 7.66 -18.15
C GLY A 328 -30.87 8.32 -18.28
N GLN A 329 -29.93 8.04 -17.38
CA GLN A 329 -28.54 8.52 -17.48
C GLN A 329 -27.62 7.49 -18.15
N GLU A 330 -28.06 6.24 -18.35
CA GLU A 330 -27.21 5.15 -18.84
C GLU A 330 -26.68 5.41 -20.25
N GLU A 331 -27.54 5.87 -21.17
CA GLU A 331 -27.14 6.17 -22.54
C GLU A 331 -26.17 7.36 -22.59
N TYR A 332 -26.46 8.41 -21.81
CA TYR A 332 -25.62 9.60 -21.74
C TYR A 332 -24.24 9.28 -21.13
N LEU A 333 -24.19 8.57 -20.00
CA LEU A 333 -22.93 8.10 -19.42
C LEU A 333 -22.17 7.17 -20.38
N GLY A 334 -22.87 6.27 -21.07
CA GLY A 334 -22.29 5.44 -22.12
C GLY A 334 -21.68 6.26 -23.27
N SER A 335 -22.30 7.39 -23.63
CA SER A 335 -21.74 8.34 -24.60
C SER A 335 -20.49 9.05 -24.07
N LEU A 336 -20.49 9.49 -22.80
CA LEU A 336 -19.35 10.13 -22.15
C LEU A 336 -18.16 9.17 -22.05
N LYS A 337 -18.38 7.92 -21.63
CA LYS A 337 -17.34 6.88 -21.55
C LYS A 337 -16.68 6.63 -22.91
N ARG A 338 -17.47 6.50 -23.98
CA ARG A 338 -16.95 6.35 -25.36
C ARG A 338 -16.21 7.59 -25.83
N LYS A 339 -16.70 8.78 -25.45
CA LYS A 339 -16.03 10.05 -25.76
C LYS A 339 -14.66 10.14 -25.10
N VAL A 340 -14.57 9.80 -23.80
CA VAL A 340 -13.31 9.78 -23.02
C VAL A 340 -12.36 8.70 -23.52
N GLY A 341 -12.86 7.49 -23.78
CA GLY A 341 -12.09 6.36 -24.30
C GLY A 341 -11.18 5.69 -23.26
N GLY A 342 -10.19 4.93 -23.74
CA GLY A 342 -9.15 4.34 -22.91
C GLY A 342 -9.70 3.34 -21.88
N HIS A 343 -9.14 3.34 -20.67
CA HIS A 343 -9.58 2.42 -19.62
C HIS A 343 -10.97 2.82 -19.05
N VAL A 344 -11.37 4.10 -19.14
CA VAL A 344 -12.69 4.59 -18.72
C VAL A 344 -13.80 3.97 -19.56
N GLU A 345 -13.58 3.78 -20.87
CA GLU A 345 -14.54 3.13 -21.75
C GLU A 345 -14.81 1.68 -21.32
N ALA A 346 -13.78 0.97 -20.87
CA ALA A 346 -13.84 -0.42 -20.41
C ALA A 346 -14.49 -0.60 -19.03
N MET A 347 -14.65 0.46 -18.23
CA MET A 347 -15.34 0.40 -16.95
C MET A 347 -16.82 0.08 -17.14
N LYS A 348 -17.46 -0.50 -16.13
CA LYS A 348 -18.92 -0.59 -16.10
C LYS A 348 -19.55 0.75 -15.70
N PRO A 349 -20.76 1.10 -16.18
CA PRO A 349 -21.43 2.33 -15.81
C PRO A 349 -21.54 2.55 -14.29
N GLU A 350 -21.84 1.49 -13.53
CA GLU A 350 -21.93 1.50 -12.06
C GLU A 350 -20.61 1.84 -11.34
N GLN A 351 -19.47 1.79 -12.03
CA GLN A 351 -18.19 2.16 -11.45
C GLN A 351 -17.93 3.67 -11.49
N ILE A 352 -18.61 4.41 -12.37
CA ILE A 352 -18.35 5.84 -12.52
C ILE A 352 -19.11 6.61 -11.45
N LEU A 353 -18.39 7.36 -10.61
CA LEU A 353 -18.97 8.19 -9.58
C LEU A 353 -19.25 9.60 -10.07
N MET A 354 -18.33 10.15 -10.87
CA MET A 354 -18.38 11.51 -11.35
C MET A 354 -17.56 11.68 -12.64
N VAL A 355 -18.04 12.53 -13.54
CA VAL A 355 -17.29 13.04 -14.69
C VAL A 355 -17.39 14.57 -14.69
N ALA A 356 -16.25 15.26 -14.81
CA ALA A 356 -16.18 16.72 -14.84
C ALA A 356 -15.29 17.20 -15.98
N GLN A 357 -15.64 18.33 -16.60
CA GLN A 357 -14.68 19.11 -17.37
C GLN A 357 -13.86 19.99 -16.41
N ALA A 358 -12.56 19.72 -16.36
CA ALA A 358 -11.62 20.36 -15.46
C ALA A 358 -10.94 21.59 -16.11
N GLY A 359 -9.89 22.09 -15.46
CA GLY A 359 -9.09 23.19 -15.97
C GLY A 359 -9.90 24.49 -16.06
N SER A 360 -9.76 25.20 -17.18
CA SER A 360 -10.39 26.52 -17.34
C SER A 360 -11.92 26.47 -17.42
N LYS A 361 -12.49 25.34 -17.85
CA LYS A 361 -13.94 25.17 -17.93
C LYS A 361 -14.58 25.04 -16.55
N LEU A 362 -13.90 24.36 -15.62
CA LEU A 362 -14.34 24.23 -14.24
C LEU A 362 -14.56 25.62 -13.58
N TYR A 363 -13.73 26.59 -13.92
CA TYR A 363 -13.75 27.93 -13.34
C TYR A 363 -14.58 28.96 -14.13
N ASP A 364 -15.24 28.56 -15.21
CA ASP A 364 -15.89 29.47 -16.19
C ASP A 364 -14.92 30.50 -16.82
N LEU A 365 -13.69 30.05 -17.10
CA LEU A 365 -12.60 30.86 -17.67
C LEU A 365 -12.14 30.35 -19.03
N ALA A 366 -12.92 29.47 -19.67
CA ALA A 366 -12.55 28.89 -20.94
C ALA A 366 -12.67 29.90 -22.09
N THR A 367 -11.70 29.87 -22.99
CA THR A 367 -11.69 30.58 -24.28
C THR A 367 -11.92 29.58 -25.41
N PRO A 368 -12.23 30.03 -26.64
CA PRO A 368 -12.35 29.12 -27.79
C PRO A 368 -11.12 28.23 -28.04
N ASP A 369 -9.93 28.74 -27.69
CA ASP A 369 -8.65 28.01 -27.83
C ASP A 369 -8.29 27.16 -26.61
N SER A 370 -9.14 27.11 -25.59
CA SER A 370 -8.83 26.36 -24.36
C SER A 370 -8.89 24.86 -24.62
N ASP A 371 -7.91 24.17 -24.06
CA ASP A 371 -7.89 22.72 -23.95
C ASP A 371 -9.09 22.22 -23.14
N VAL A 372 -9.50 20.99 -23.45
CA VAL A 372 -10.50 20.26 -22.69
C VAL A 372 -9.75 19.26 -21.84
N ASP A 373 -10.00 19.31 -20.54
CA ASP A 373 -9.49 18.36 -19.56
C ASP A 373 -10.69 17.66 -18.94
N PHE A 374 -10.65 16.34 -18.80
CA PHE A 374 -11.64 15.61 -18.01
C PHE A 374 -11.03 15.13 -16.69
N VAL A 375 -11.82 15.18 -15.62
CA VAL A 375 -11.53 14.42 -14.41
C VAL A 375 -12.66 13.43 -14.19
N ILE A 376 -12.29 12.18 -13.96
CA ILE A 376 -13.21 11.07 -13.73
C ILE A 376 -12.91 10.50 -12.35
N ILE A 377 -13.94 10.33 -11.53
CA ILE A 377 -13.84 9.60 -10.27
C ILE A 377 -14.58 8.28 -10.44
N TYR A 378 -13.92 7.18 -10.11
CA TYR A 378 -14.48 5.83 -10.25
C TYR A 378 -14.29 5.01 -8.97
N ALA A 379 -15.14 4.02 -8.76
CA ALA A 379 -15.00 3.01 -7.73
C ALA A 379 -14.59 1.68 -8.38
N GLU A 380 -13.48 1.11 -7.93
CA GLU A 380 -13.14 -0.27 -8.28
C GLU A 380 -14.10 -1.24 -7.55
N PRO A 381 -14.53 -2.36 -8.15
CA PRO A 381 -15.39 -3.32 -7.47
C PRO A 381 -14.71 -3.80 -6.18
N ILE A 382 -15.46 -3.79 -5.08
CA ILE A 382 -14.92 -4.14 -3.75
C ILE A 382 -14.33 -5.55 -3.76
N GLU A 383 -14.88 -6.46 -4.56
CA GLU A 383 -14.36 -7.81 -4.74
C GLU A 383 -12.93 -7.83 -5.31
N LYS A 384 -12.63 -6.88 -6.20
CA LYS A 384 -11.28 -6.73 -6.75
C LYS A 384 -10.34 -6.08 -5.75
N ILE A 385 -10.81 -5.12 -4.95
CA ILE A 385 -10.01 -4.45 -3.91
C ILE A 385 -9.63 -5.43 -2.79
N LEU A 386 -10.59 -6.23 -2.31
CA LEU A 386 -10.38 -7.14 -1.19
C LEU A 386 -9.66 -8.44 -1.62
N GLY A 387 -9.89 -8.90 -2.85
CA GLY A 387 -9.32 -10.14 -3.37
C GLY A 387 -7.96 -9.98 -4.07
N THR A 388 -7.42 -8.77 -4.22
CA THR A 388 -6.13 -8.59 -4.92
C THR A 388 -4.92 -8.85 -4.02
N SER A 389 -3.94 -9.56 -4.55
CA SER A 389 -2.59 -9.71 -3.98
C SER A 389 -1.62 -8.63 -4.49
N LYS A 390 -2.09 -7.74 -5.36
CA LYS A 390 -1.28 -6.73 -6.07
C LYS A 390 -1.86 -5.36 -5.83
N ARG A 391 -0.98 -4.36 -5.85
CA ARG A 391 -1.39 -2.95 -5.84
C ARG A 391 -2.20 -2.69 -7.10
N LEU A 392 -3.39 -2.14 -6.90
CA LEU A 392 -4.22 -1.67 -7.99
C LEU A 392 -3.70 -0.31 -8.46
N ASN A 393 -3.90 -0.02 -9.73
CA ASN A 393 -3.67 1.33 -10.21
C ASN A 393 -4.85 2.20 -9.80
N GLU A 394 -4.58 3.28 -9.08
CA GLU A 394 -5.60 4.16 -8.50
C GLU A 394 -5.70 5.50 -9.22
N CYS A 395 -4.77 5.76 -10.14
CA CYS A 395 -4.75 6.94 -10.98
C CYS A 395 -4.28 6.57 -12.38
N ASP A 396 -4.97 7.07 -13.41
CA ASP A 396 -4.50 7.02 -14.78
C ASP A 396 -4.71 8.38 -15.45
N GLU A 397 -3.63 8.89 -16.06
CA GLU A 397 -3.59 10.17 -16.78
C GLU A 397 -3.23 9.87 -18.23
N SER A 398 -4.11 10.25 -19.15
CA SER A 398 -3.94 9.92 -20.55
C SER A 398 -4.59 10.96 -21.47
N ARG A 399 -4.47 10.73 -22.77
CA ARG A 399 -5.12 11.53 -23.82
C ARG A 399 -6.28 10.76 -24.41
N GLY A 400 -7.34 11.48 -24.75
CA GLY A 400 -8.48 10.88 -25.45
C GLY A 400 -8.08 10.22 -26.79
N PRO A 401 -8.95 9.39 -27.40
CA PRO A 401 -8.64 8.59 -28.59
C PRO A 401 -8.05 9.38 -29.77
N LYS A 402 -8.43 10.66 -29.90
CA LYS A 402 -7.95 11.57 -30.95
C LYS A 402 -6.94 12.61 -30.48
N LYS A 403 -6.45 12.51 -29.24
CA LYS A 403 -5.58 13.49 -28.57
C LYS A 403 -6.14 14.93 -28.55
N GLN A 404 -7.47 15.05 -28.60
CA GLN A 404 -8.19 16.34 -28.60
C GLN A 404 -8.40 16.90 -27.19
N PHE A 405 -8.24 16.07 -26.17
CA PHE A 405 -8.38 16.41 -24.76
C PHE A 405 -7.48 15.51 -23.92
N GLU A 406 -7.16 15.95 -22.72
CA GLU A 406 -6.49 15.15 -21.70
C GLU A 406 -7.51 14.71 -20.64
N TYR A 407 -7.25 13.61 -19.95
CA TYR A 407 -8.08 13.20 -18.83
C TYR A 407 -7.25 12.56 -17.72
N GLY A 408 -7.67 12.82 -16.48
CA GLY A 408 -7.22 12.14 -15.28
C GLY A 408 -8.38 11.34 -14.69
N SER A 409 -8.11 10.10 -14.30
CA SER A 409 -9.07 9.24 -13.60
C SER A 409 -8.52 8.87 -12.23
N TYR A 410 -9.36 8.89 -11.21
CA TYR A 410 -8.97 8.63 -9.84
C TYR A 410 -9.93 7.63 -9.20
N GLU A 411 -9.38 6.58 -8.61
CA GLU A 411 -10.12 5.63 -7.79
C GLU A 411 -10.63 6.35 -6.53
N ALA A 412 -11.82 5.98 -6.06
CA ALA A 412 -12.55 6.63 -4.98
C ALA A 412 -11.72 6.77 -3.69
N ARG A 413 -10.94 5.76 -3.31
CA ARG A 413 -10.04 5.80 -2.15
C ARG A 413 -8.98 6.88 -2.31
N LEU A 414 -8.31 6.94 -3.47
CA LEU A 414 -7.29 7.95 -3.75
C LEU A 414 -7.91 9.36 -3.79
N PHE A 415 -9.09 9.49 -4.41
CA PHE A 415 -9.85 10.75 -4.39
C PHE A 415 -10.14 11.20 -2.95
N CYS A 416 -10.68 10.33 -2.10
CA CYS A 416 -10.96 10.64 -0.69
C CYS A 416 -9.70 11.00 0.09
N GLU A 417 -8.59 10.29 -0.15
CA GLU A 417 -7.28 10.62 0.43
C GLU A 417 -6.82 12.04 0.03
N MET A 418 -6.92 12.38 -1.26
CA MET A 418 -6.55 13.70 -1.77
C MET A 418 -7.50 14.80 -1.26
N LEU A 419 -8.79 14.49 -1.14
CA LEU A 419 -9.82 15.39 -0.63
C LEU A 419 -9.55 15.74 0.84
N LEU A 420 -9.30 14.75 1.69
CA LEU A 420 -8.94 14.97 3.11
C LEU A 420 -7.58 15.66 3.28
N LYS A 421 -6.67 15.48 2.32
CA LYS A 421 -5.43 16.25 2.28
C LYS A 421 -5.63 17.73 1.93
N GLY A 422 -6.84 18.11 1.49
CA GLY A 422 -7.18 19.46 1.05
C GLY A 422 -6.67 19.79 -0.34
N SER A 423 -6.41 18.80 -1.20
CA SER A 423 -5.91 19.03 -2.55
C SER A 423 -6.83 19.99 -3.31
N VAL A 424 -6.29 21.12 -3.78
CA VAL A 424 -7.07 22.27 -4.26
C VAL A 424 -8.04 21.87 -5.37
N VAL A 425 -7.56 21.21 -6.43
CA VAL A 425 -8.39 20.82 -7.58
C VAL A 425 -9.44 19.78 -7.19
N ILE A 426 -9.05 18.79 -6.36
CA ILE A 426 -9.96 17.74 -5.89
C ILE A 426 -11.07 18.32 -5.03
N LEU A 427 -10.72 19.25 -4.15
CA LEU A 427 -11.67 19.95 -3.30
C LEU A 427 -12.63 20.80 -4.14
N GLU A 428 -12.12 21.52 -5.14
CA GLU A 428 -12.96 22.32 -6.03
C GLU A 428 -13.93 21.49 -6.86
N LEU A 429 -13.56 20.26 -7.26
CA LEU A 429 -14.51 19.35 -7.92
C LEU A 429 -15.70 19.01 -7.03
N LEU A 430 -15.49 18.82 -5.72
CA LEU A 430 -16.58 18.56 -4.76
C LEU A 430 -17.55 19.76 -4.62
N PHE A 431 -17.02 20.98 -4.78
CA PHE A 431 -17.80 22.23 -4.70
C PHE A 431 -18.36 22.71 -6.03
N ALA A 432 -17.95 22.12 -7.14
CA ALA A 432 -18.36 22.54 -8.46
C ALA A 432 -19.83 22.18 -8.73
N ASP A 433 -20.54 23.14 -9.32
CA ASP A 433 -21.88 22.95 -9.86
C ASP A 433 -21.79 22.64 -11.37
N ASP A 434 -22.76 21.89 -11.89
CA ASP A 434 -22.87 21.47 -13.30
C ASP A 434 -21.75 20.54 -13.78
N LEU A 435 -21.48 19.48 -13.01
CA LEU A 435 -20.62 18.37 -13.46
C LEU A 435 -21.30 17.62 -14.61
N GLU A 436 -20.50 17.05 -15.53
CA GLU A 436 -21.04 16.31 -16.69
C GLU A 436 -21.90 15.14 -16.22
N TYR A 437 -21.45 14.40 -15.21
CA TYR A 437 -22.19 13.29 -14.63
C TYR A 437 -21.89 13.15 -13.13
N THR A 438 -22.90 12.78 -12.35
CA THR A 438 -22.76 12.42 -10.92
C THR A 438 -23.64 11.22 -10.58
N SER A 439 -23.09 10.29 -9.83
CA SER A 439 -23.81 9.15 -9.25
C SER A 439 -24.55 9.54 -7.95
N ALA A 440 -25.42 8.67 -7.46
CA ALA A 440 -26.06 8.84 -6.15
C ALA A 440 -25.02 8.93 -5.01
N ALA A 441 -23.96 8.14 -5.06
CA ALA A 441 -22.88 8.18 -4.07
C ALA A 441 -22.13 9.51 -4.06
N TRP A 442 -21.93 10.12 -5.24
CA TRP A 442 -21.33 11.46 -5.34
C TRP A 442 -22.26 12.53 -4.76
N LYS A 443 -23.57 12.45 -5.03
CA LYS A 443 -24.56 13.39 -4.48
C LYS A 443 -24.60 13.33 -2.95
N GLU A 444 -24.53 12.13 -2.39
CA GLU A 444 -24.42 11.92 -0.95
C GLU A 444 -23.16 12.60 -0.38
N LEU A 445 -21.98 12.34 -0.97
CA LEU A 445 -20.74 13.00 -0.55
C LEU A 445 -20.82 14.54 -0.69
N SER A 446 -21.35 15.04 -1.80
CA SER A 446 -21.47 16.47 -2.07
C SER A 446 -22.45 17.17 -1.12
N SER A 447 -23.42 16.44 -0.54
CA SER A 447 -24.32 16.97 0.49
C SER A 447 -23.60 17.30 1.81
N HIS A 448 -22.36 16.84 1.98
CA HIS A 448 -21.51 17.07 3.14
C HIS A 448 -20.26 17.90 2.81
N LYS A 449 -20.25 18.60 1.67
CA LYS A 449 -19.06 19.30 1.16
C LYS A 449 -18.53 20.37 2.11
N GLU A 450 -19.38 20.96 2.95
CA GLU A 450 -19.01 21.92 3.99
C GLU A 450 -18.05 21.35 5.05
N LEU A 451 -18.06 20.03 5.29
CA LEU A 451 -17.13 19.37 6.21
C LEU A 451 -15.67 19.46 5.75
N PHE A 452 -15.44 19.72 4.46
CA PHE A 452 -14.10 19.86 3.89
C PHE A 452 -13.60 21.31 3.89
N VAL A 453 -14.35 22.25 4.49
CA VAL A 453 -13.94 23.63 4.72
C VAL A 453 -13.05 23.71 5.97
N THR A 454 -11.75 23.46 5.77
CA THR A 454 -10.79 23.19 6.86
C THR A 454 -9.56 24.10 6.82
N GLU A 455 -8.83 24.16 7.95
CA GLU A 455 -7.51 24.80 8.02
C GLU A 455 -6.53 24.16 7.04
N ARG A 456 -6.60 22.84 6.90
CA ARG A 456 -5.77 22.10 5.96
C ARG A 456 -6.01 22.50 4.51
N ALA A 457 -7.26 22.69 4.10
CA ALA A 457 -7.59 23.22 2.78
C ALA A 457 -6.97 24.62 2.57
N ILE A 458 -7.10 25.53 3.53
CA ILE A 458 -6.49 26.87 3.47
C ILE A 458 -4.97 26.78 3.23
N LEU A 459 -4.28 25.88 3.94
CA LEU A 459 -2.84 25.68 3.79
C LEU A 459 -2.46 25.19 2.38
N GLN A 460 -3.25 24.29 1.79
CA GLN A 460 -3.01 23.80 0.43
C GLN A 460 -3.21 24.90 -0.62
N TYR A 461 -4.22 25.75 -0.46
CA TYR A 461 -4.43 26.92 -1.32
C TYR A 461 -3.22 27.88 -1.25
N PHE A 462 -2.73 28.19 -0.05
CA PHE A 462 -1.50 28.98 0.09
C PHE A 462 -0.27 28.28 -0.49
N GLY A 463 -0.16 26.96 -0.33
CA GLY A 463 0.91 26.17 -0.92
C GLY A 463 0.95 26.32 -2.44
N LEU A 464 -0.21 26.21 -3.10
CA LEU A 464 -0.34 26.42 -4.54
C LEU A 464 0.01 27.85 -4.95
N ILE A 465 -0.54 28.86 -4.26
CA ILE A 465 -0.25 30.27 -4.51
C ILE A 465 1.26 30.53 -4.40
N LYS A 466 1.90 30.06 -3.33
CA LYS A 466 3.34 30.22 -3.10
C LYS A 466 4.16 29.57 -4.21
N ASN A 467 3.81 28.35 -4.62
CA ASN A 467 4.50 27.67 -5.71
C ASN A 467 4.39 28.44 -7.02
N ASN A 468 3.20 28.97 -7.35
CA ASN A 468 3.01 29.79 -8.54
C ASN A 468 3.81 31.10 -8.47
N MET A 469 3.85 31.77 -7.31
CA MET A 469 4.68 32.97 -7.10
C MET A 469 6.17 32.69 -7.34
N ILE A 470 6.70 31.57 -6.81
CA ILE A 470 8.08 31.13 -7.05
C ILE A 470 8.34 30.88 -8.55
N MET A 471 7.38 30.28 -9.26
CA MET A 471 7.53 30.04 -10.70
C MET A 471 7.55 31.35 -11.51
N ILE A 472 6.80 32.37 -11.09
CA ILE A 472 6.81 33.71 -11.71
C ILE A 472 8.13 34.43 -11.41
N GLU A 473 8.62 34.35 -10.17
CA GLU A 473 9.87 34.95 -9.73
C GLU A 473 11.09 34.37 -10.46
N ASN A 474 11.07 33.06 -10.74
CA ASN A 474 12.12 32.38 -11.51
C ASN A 474 12.15 32.76 -13.01
N GLU A 475 11.21 33.59 -13.48
CA GLU A 475 11.10 34.12 -14.86
C GLU A 475 11.06 33.07 -16.00
N LYS A 476 11.02 31.77 -15.70
CA LYS A 476 11.03 30.67 -16.68
C LYS A 476 9.90 30.77 -17.71
N HIS A 477 8.78 31.39 -17.33
CA HIS A 477 7.58 31.50 -18.15
C HIS A 477 7.28 32.94 -18.59
N ARG A 478 8.21 33.88 -18.38
CA ARG A 478 8.02 35.30 -18.66
C ARG A 478 7.56 35.55 -20.10
N GLY A 479 6.50 36.32 -20.26
CA GLY A 479 5.92 36.67 -21.57
C GLY A 479 5.20 35.51 -22.27
N THR A 480 5.03 34.35 -21.63
CA THR A 480 4.30 33.21 -22.21
C THR A 480 2.86 33.15 -21.71
N LYS A 481 1.98 32.47 -22.45
CA LYS A 481 0.60 32.16 -21.99
C LYS A 481 0.57 31.45 -20.63
N ARG A 482 1.65 30.73 -20.27
CA ARG A 482 1.77 30.05 -18.98
C ARG A 482 1.95 31.02 -17.82
N GLU A 483 2.59 32.18 -18.00
CA GLU A 483 2.69 33.19 -16.94
C GLU A 483 1.32 33.79 -16.60
N GLY A 484 0.52 34.14 -17.61
CA GLY A 484 -0.88 34.53 -17.41
C GLY A 484 -1.68 33.44 -16.68
N LYS A 485 -1.43 32.15 -17.00
CA LYS A 485 -2.03 31.01 -16.28
C LYS A 485 -1.67 30.96 -14.80
N LEU A 486 -0.41 31.24 -14.46
CA LEU A 486 0.04 31.27 -13.07
C LEU A 486 -0.63 32.42 -12.29
N PHE A 487 -0.66 33.63 -12.87
CA PHE A 487 -1.29 34.79 -12.25
C PHE A 487 -2.79 34.59 -12.01
N TYR A 488 -3.56 34.17 -13.01
CA TYR A 488 -5.00 34.04 -12.79
C TYR A 488 -5.32 32.95 -11.77
N GLN A 489 -4.53 31.87 -11.71
CA GLN A 489 -4.69 30.84 -10.69
C GLN A 489 -4.44 31.42 -9.29
N ILE A 490 -3.43 32.27 -9.12
CA ILE A 490 -3.16 32.96 -7.85
C ILE A 490 -4.38 33.80 -7.42
N PHE A 491 -4.90 34.65 -8.31
CA PHE A 491 -6.03 35.50 -7.98
C PHE A 491 -7.33 34.74 -7.76
N HIS A 492 -7.58 33.68 -8.54
CA HIS A 492 -8.71 32.77 -8.31
C HIS A 492 -8.63 32.13 -6.92
N LYS A 493 -7.46 31.58 -6.55
CA LYS A 493 -7.30 30.94 -5.23
C LYS A 493 -7.37 31.93 -4.07
N LEU A 494 -6.86 33.16 -4.25
CA LEU A 494 -7.01 34.24 -3.27
C LEU A 494 -8.47 34.61 -3.07
N ASN A 495 -9.26 34.69 -4.15
CA ASN A 495 -10.70 34.92 -4.05
C ASN A 495 -11.40 33.77 -3.30
N SER A 496 -11.05 32.51 -3.58
CA SER A 496 -11.60 31.37 -2.82
C SER A 496 -11.23 31.42 -1.32
N LEU A 497 -10.03 31.89 -0.96
CA LEU A 497 -9.62 32.06 0.43
C LEU A 497 -10.45 33.10 1.20
N GLU A 498 -11.00 34.11 0.52
CA GLU A 498 -11.94 35.08 1.14
C GLU A 498 -13.23 34.39 1.62
N TYR A 499 -13.68 33.32 0.95
CA TYR A 499 -14.83 32.53 1.38
C TYR A 499 -14.50 31.61 2.56
N PHE A 500 -13.33 30.99 2.55
CA PHE A 500 -12.86 30.19 3.70
C PHE A 500 -12.77 31.03 4.98
N LEU A 501 -12.34 32.30 4.88
CA LEU A 501 -12.35 33.24 6.02
C LEU A 501 -13.74 33.44 6.62
N ALA A 502 -14.78 33.41 5.79
CA ALA A 502 -16.17 33.51 6.22
C ALA A 502 -16.77 32.17 6.66
N GLY A 503 -16.00 31.08 6.68
CA GLY A 503 -16.48 29.72 6.93
C GLY A 503 -17.40 29.19 5.83
N LYS A 504 -17.29 29.73 4.61
CA LYS A 504 -18.11 29.36 3.46
C LYS A 504 -17.33 28.48 2.48
N PRO A 505 -18.03 27.66 1.67
CA PRO A 505 -17.45 26.95 0.54
C PRO A 505 -16.67 27.88 -0.42
N PRO A 506 -15.57 27.41 -1.03
CA PRO A 506 -14.85 28.18 -2.05
C PRO A 506 -15.73 28.37 -3.29
N VAL A 507 -15.56 29.52 -3.94
CA VAL A 507 -16.20 29.78 -5.25
C VAL A 507 -15.36 29.15 -6.36
N VAL A 508 -15.92 28.12 -6.99
CA VAL A 508 -15.26 27.41 -8.09
C VAL A 508 -15.38 28.20 -9.38
N LYS A 509 -16.61 28.47 -9.83
CA LYS A 509 -16.88 29.26 -11.04
C LYS A 509 -16.73 30.75 -10.75
N CYS A 510 -15.84 31.42 -11.49
CA CYS A 510 -15.70 32.86 -11.42
C CYS A 510 -16.96 33.54 -11.98
N SER A 511 -17.40 34.62 -11.34
CA SER A 511 -18.47 35.47 -11.85
C SER A 511 -18.19 36.96 -11.57
N GLY A 512 -18.93 37.85 -12.23
CA GLY A 512 -18.84 39.30 -12.03
C GLY A 512 -17.44 39.88 -12.23
N SER A 513 -17.11 40.91 -11.45
CA SER A 513 -15.85 41.66 -11.57
C SER A 513 -14.60 40.80 -11.35
N ALA A 514 -14.69 39.76 -10.51
CA ALA A 514 -13.58 38.82 -10.31
C ALA A 514 -13.28 38.02 -11.57
N ARG A 515 -14.33 37.55 -12.27
CA ARG A 515 -14.19 36.87 -13.56
C ARG A 515 -13.60 37.81 -14.61
N ASP A 516 -14.11 39.03 -14.71
CA ASP A 516 -13.64 39.98 -15.72
C ASP A 516 -12.17 40.32 -15.50
N PHE A 517 -11.76 40.55 -14.26
CA PHE A 517 -10.35 40.78 -13.90
C PHE A 517 -9.47 39.59 -14.28
N ILE A 518 -9.87 38.37 -13.93
CA ILE A 518 -9.13 37.15 -14.27
C ILE A 518 -9.07 36.94 -15.79
N MET A 519 -10.16 37.17 -16.52
CA MET A 519 -10.21 37.03 -17.97
C MET A 519 -9.28 38.03 -18.65
N ARG A 520 -9.19 39.27 -18.16
CA ARG A 520 -8.20 40.24 -18.65
C ARG A 520 -6.76 39.73 -18.54
N ILE A 521 -6.39 39.12 -17.41
CA ILE A 521 -5.08 38.49 -17.20
C ILE A 521 -4.87 37.32 -18.17
N ARG A 522 -5.92 36.53 -18.43
CA ARG A 522 -5.84 35.33 -19.25
C ARG A 522 -5.72 35.63 -20.74
N THR A 523 -6.45 36.61 -21.25
CA THR A 523 -6.58 36.87 -22.70
C THR A 523 -5.77 38.06 -23.20
N GLY A 524 -5.49 39.04 -22.34
CA GLY A 524 -4.78 40.26 -22.71
C GLY A 524 -3.25 40.12 -22.63
N PRO A 525 -2.50 40.97 -23.34
CA PRO A 525 -1.09 41.17 -23.03
C PRO A 525 -0.96 41.71 -21.59
N LEU A 526 0.07 41.25 -20.86
CA LEU A 526 0.33 41.70 -19.49
C LEU A 526 0.98 43.10 -19.51
N GLU A 527 0.16 44.12 -19.76
CA GLU A 527 0.57 45.52 -19.90
C GLU A 527 -0.32 46.45 -19.06
N GLY A 528 0.13 47.69 -18.85
CA GLY A 528 -0.63 48.70 -18.12
C GLY A 528 -0.95 48.30 -16.68
N ASP A 529 -2.22 48.37 -16.28
CA ASP A 529 -2.70 48.02 -14.93
C ASP A 529 -2.61 46.52 -14.62
N ILE A 530 -2.54 45.66 -15.65
CA ILE A 530 -2.32 44.21 -15.53
C ILE A 530 -0.91 43.80 -15.95
N SER A 531 0.06 44.73 -15.92
CA SER A 531 1.47 44.39 -16.14
C SER A 531 1.97 43.35 -15.14
N ARG A 532 3.01 42.60 -15.52
CA ARG A 532 3.62 41.59 -14.67
C ARG A 532 3.98 42.15 -13.29
N GLU A 533 4.63 43.30 -13.24
CA GLU A 533 5.09 43.95 -12.00
C GLU A 533 3.91 44.38 -11.13
N ASN A 534 2.85 44.92 -11.73
CA ASN A 534 1.63 45.33 -11.04
C ASN A 534 0.88 44.11 -10.48
N LEU A 535 0.70 43.05 -11.28
CA LEU A 535 0.05 41.81 -10.83
C LEU A 535 0.85 41.12 -9.73
N TYR A 536 2.17 41.09 -9.82
CA TYR A 536 3.02 40.49 -8.80
C TYR A 536 2.92 41.25 -7.47
N THR A 537 3.01 42.58 -7.51
CA THR A 537 2.85 43.45 -6.33
C THR A 537 1.46 43.28 -5.71
N LEU A 538 0.40 43.35 -6.52
CA LEU A 538 -0.98 43.14 -6.06
C LEU A 538 -1.19 41.76 -5.44
N ALA A 539 -0.60 40.71 -6.02
CA ALA A 539 -0.66 39.37 -5.46
C ALA A 539 0.03 39.30 -4.08
N GLN A 540 1.21 39.92 -3.93
CA GLN A 540 1.91 39.99 -2.64
C GLN A 540 1.09 40.72 -1.57
N GLU A 541 0.50 41.86 -1.92
CA GLU A 541 -0.38 42.63 -1.03
C GLU A 541 -1.60 41.80 -0.60
N LYS A 542 -2.30 41.16 -1.54
CA LYS A 542 -3.44 40.28 -1.22
C LYS A 542 -3.05 39.09 -0.36
N ILE A 543 -1.89 38.47 -0.62
CA ILE A 543 -1.37 37.37 0.21
C ILE A 543 -1.10 37.85 1.63
N LEU A 544 -0.49 39.03 1.80
CA LEU A 544 -0.21 39.60 3.11
C LEU A 544 -1.52 39.91 3.86
N ASN A 545 -2.47 40.59 3.21
CA ASN A 545 -3.77 40.92 3.79
C ASN A 545 -4.56 39.67 4.20
N MET A 546 -4.54 38.62 3.37
CA MET A 546 -5.17 37.34 3.67
C MET A 546 -4.54 36.67 4.91
N ARG A 547 -3.21 36.65 5.00
CA ARG A 547 -2.51 36.11 6.17
C ARG A 547 -2.83 36.89 7.45
N THR A 548 -2.84 38.21 7.37
CA THR A 548 -3.21 39.08 8.50
C THR A 548 -4.65 38.81 8.95
N SER A 549 -5.58 38.67 8.01
CA SER A 549 -6.99 38.37 8.31
C SER A 549 -7.15 37.00 8.98
N LEU A 550 -6.44 35.97 8.49
CA LEU A 550 -6.43 34.63 9.10
C LEU A 550 -5.76 34.59 10.48
N ALA A 551 -4.79 35.46 10.74
CA ALA A 551 -4.16 35.59 12.05
C ALA A 551 -5.06 36.31 13.06
N ASN A 552 -5.86 37.28 12.60
CA ASN A 552 -6.71 38.12 13.45
C ASN A 552 -8.11 37.56 13.72
N ARG A 553 -8.49 36.44 13.10
CA ARG A 553 -9.81 35.83 13.34
C ARG A 553 -9.93 35.28 14.76
N THR A 554 -11.12 35.42 15.32
CA THR A 554 -11.45 34.94 16.68
C THR A 554 -11.69 33.44 16.75
N LYS A 555 -12.06 32.81 15.63
CA LYS A 555 -12.31 31.36 15.52
C LYS A 555 -11.59 30.78 14.31
N ARG A 556 -10.93 29.64 14.51
CA ARG A 556 -10.33 28.83 13.43
C ARG A 556 -11.33 27.77 12.95
N LEU A 557 -11.14 27.32 11.70
CA LEU A 557 -11.88 26.18 11.18
C LEU A 557 -11.38 24.88 11.82
N PRO A 558 -12.09 23.74 11.65
CA PRO A 558 -11.56 22.43 11.97
C PRO A 558 -10.22 22.16 11.26
N GLU A 559 -9.29 21.42 11.90
CA GLU A 559 -8.00 21.10 11.25
C GLU A 559 -8.18 20.17 10.03
N ASN A 560 -8.98 19.10 10.18
CA ASN A 560 -9.31 18.15 9.11
C ASN A 560 -10.83 18.05 8.96
N GLY A 561 -11.28 17.36 7.90
CA GLY A 561 -12.71 17.08 7.73
C GLY A 561 -13.18 16.04 8.73
N ASP A 562 -14.34 16.26 9.33
CA ASP A 562 -14.98 15.37 10.31
C ASP A 562 -15.88 14.36 9.58
N TYR A 563 -15.31 13.22 9.17
CA TYR A 563 -16.07 12.16 8.50
C TYR A 563 -16.42 10.98 9.43
N SER A 564 -15.73 10.82 10.56
CA SER A 564 -15.94 9.70 11.49
C SER A 564 -17.29 9.79 12.23
N SER A 565 -17.72 11.00 12.59
CA SER A 565 -19.05 11.26 13.15
C SER A 565 -20.17 10.87 12.16
N LYS A 566 -19.99 11.17 10.87
CA LYS A 566 -20.93 10.84 9.81
C LYS A 566 -20.93 9.37 9.43
N VAL A 567 -19.77 8.71 9.39
CA VAL A 567 -19.72 7.25 9.18
C VAL A 567 -20.51 6.53 10.27
N SER A 568 -20.37 6.96 11.53
CA SER A 568 -21.13 6.38 12.64
C SER A 568 -22.65 6.57 12.49
N GLU A 569 -23.09 7.77 12.08
CA GLU A 569 -24.49 8.09 11.80
C GLU A 569 -25.04 7.27 10.61
N ILE A 570 -24.29 7.17 9.51
CA ILE A 570 -24.67 6.38 8.33
C ILE A 570 -24.77 4.89 8.69
N LEU A 571 -23.82 4.35 9.45
CA LEU A 571 -23.83 2.95 9.87
C LEU A 571 -25.03 2.65 10.79
N GLN A 572 -25.36 3.56 11.70
CA GLN A 572 -26.55 3.44 12.56
C GLN A 572 -27.84 3.45 11.74
N ASN A 573 -27.99 4.41 10.82
CA ASN A 573 -29.16 4.51 9.94
C ASN A 573 -29.28 3.30 8.99
N SER A 574 -28.15 2.72 8.56
CA SER A 574 -28.16 1.54 7.68
C SER A 574 -28.62 0.27 8.42
N GLN A 575 -28.25 0.14 9.70
CA GLN A 575 -28.71 -0.98 10.54
C GLN A 575 -30.21 -0.91 10.86
N GLU A 576 -30.83 0.26 10.79
CA GLU A 576 -32.28 0.44 10.95
C GLU A 576 -33.07 0.13 9.68
N ILE A 577 -32.46 0.23 8.49
CA ILE A 577 -33.11 -0.07 7.21
C ILE A 577 -33.16 -1.59 6.93
N ASP A 578 -32.21 -2.35 7.50
CA ASP A 578 -32.17 -3.82 7.41
C ASP A 578 -32.95 -4.54 8.54
N ARG A 579 -33.60 -3.80 9.45
CA ARG A 579 -34.53 -4.31 10.48
C ARG A 579 -35.97 -4.00 10.10
#